data_AF-A0A2N0HKK5-F1
#
_entry.id   AF-A0A2N0HKK5-F1
#
_cell.length_a   1.000
_cell.length_b   1.000
_cell.length_c   1.000
_cell.angle_alpha   90.00
_cell.angle_beta   90.00
_cell.angle_gamma   90.00
#
_symmetry.space_group_name_H-M   'P 1'
#
loop_
_entity.id
_entity.type
_entity.pdbx_description
1 polymer ?
#
loop_
_entity_poly.entity_id
_entity_poly.type
_entity_poly.pdbx_seq_one_letter_code
_entity_poly.pdbx_strand_id
1 'polypeptide(L)'
;MVKPQKESFGVLVGWAHHTVGPKLDLTLQCTHSTRCADKRGVDDHHIVMTREQAAVLANYLFKVSGQSAPRQRGRLARWFA
;
A
#
# COMPACT_ATOMS: atom_id res chain seq x y z
N MET A 1 -15.75 13.17 -27.59
CA MET A 1 -15.83 11.70 -27.46
C MET A 1 -14.79 11.26 -26.43
N VAL A 2 -15.20 11.13 -25.16
CA VAL A 2 -14.31 10.69 -24.08
C VAL A 2 -14.12 9.19 -24.25
N LYS A 3 -12.91 8.75 -24.61
CA LYS A 3 -12.60 7.31 -24.66
C LYS A 3 -12.77 6.75 -23.24
N PRO A 4 -13.55 5.68 -23.03
CA PRO A 4 -13.56 5.02 -21.73
C PRO A 4 -12.14 4.53 -21.49
N GLN A 5 -11.46 5.09 -20.49
CA GLN A 5 -10.21 4.52 -20.03
C GLN A 5 -10.58 3.14 -19.51
N LYS A 6 -10.18 2.10 -20.24
CA LYS A 6 -10.16 0.75 -19.69
C LYS A 6 -9.33 0.86 -18.41
N GLU A 7 -9.99 0.78 -17.26
CA GLU A 7 -9.30 0.65 -15.98
C GLU A 7 -8.47 -0.64 -16.08
N SER A 8 -7.21 -0.49 -16.44
CA SER A 8 -6.27 -1.59 -16.53
C SER A 8 -5.85 -1.85 -15.10
N PHE A 9 -6.52 -2.79 -14.43
CA PHE A 9 -6.19 -3.14 -13.06
C PHE A 9 -4.86 -3.91 -13.04
N GLY A 10 -3.83 -3.32 -12.43
CA GLY A 10 -2.58 -4.01 -12.13
C GLY A 10 -2.71 -4.82 -10.84
N VAL A 11 -1.97 -5.92 -10.72
CA VAL A 11 -1.84 -6.69 -9.47
C VAL A 11 -0.77 -6.02 -8.61
N LEU A 12 -1.11 -5.65 -7.38
CA LEU A 12 -0.15 -5.13 -6.40
C LEU A 12 0.81 -6.26 -6.00
N VAL A 13 2.09 -6.12 -6.37
CA VAL A 13 3.15 -7.11 -6.09
C VAL A 13 4.07 -6.69 -4.96
N GLY A 14 4.16 -5.39 -4.68
CA GLY A 14 5.02 -4.84 -3.65
C GLY A 14 4.53 -3.49 -3.16
N TRP A 15 4.94 -3.14 -1.95
CA TRP A 15 4.74 -1.80 -1.42
C TRP A 15 5.86 -1.46 -0.43
N ALA A 16 6.25 -0.20 -0.40
CA ALA A 16 7.25 0.33 0.50
C ALA A 16 6.82 1.72 0.97
N HIS A 17 7.37 2.17 2.10
CA HIS A 17 7.18 3.56 2.53
C HIS A 17 8.51 4.19 2.92
N HIS A 18 8.63 5.47 2.62
CA HIS A 18 9.75 6.30 3.01
C HIS A 18 9.23 7.54 3.74
N THR A 19 9.83 7.89 4.87
CA THR A 19 9.50 9.13 5.57
C THR A 19 10.32 10.28 5.01
N VAL A 20 9.65 11.32 4.54
CA VAL A 20 10.26 12.54 4.01
C VAL A 20 9.85 13.71 4.90
N GLY A 21 10.63 13.93 5.97
CA GLY A 21 10.32 14.91 7.01
C GLY A 21 8.96 14.63 7.68
N PRO A 22 8.00 15.56 7.65
CA PRO A 22 6.67 15.34 8.21
C PRO A 22 5.74 14.49 7.31
N LYS A 23 6.16 14.21 6.07
CA LYS A 23 5.37 13.47 5.07
C LYS A 23 5.83 12.02 4.96
N LEU A 24 4.97 11.19 4.39
CA LEU A 24 5.19 9.80 4.06
C LEU A 24 5.02 9.64 2.55
N ASP A 25 6.02 9.07 1.89
CA ASP A 25 5.93 8.59 0.52
C ASP A 25 5.61 7.10 0.55
N LEU A 26 4.47 6.71 -0.03
CA LEU A 26 4.04 5.33 -0.19
C LEU A 26 4.27 4.94 -1.65
N THR A 27 5.16 3.97 -1.87
CA THR A 27 5.39 3.36 -3.18
C THR A 27 4.57 2.09 -3.29
N LEU A 28 3.70 2.01 -4.28
CA LEU A 28 2.95 0.81 -4.64
C LEU A 28 3.47 0.29 -5.98
N GLN A 29 3.88 -0.97 -6.00
CA GLN A 29 4.43 -1.61 -7.18
C GLN A 29 3.37 -2.55 -7.75
N CYS A 30 2.93 -2.27 -8.97
CA CYS A 30 1.87 -3.00 -9.65
C CYS A 30 2.40 -3.66 -10.91
N THR A 31 1.88 -4.84 -11.28
CA THR A 31 2.18 -5.45 -12.59
C THR A 31 0.90 -5.71 -13.39
N HIS A 32 0.95 -5.41 -14.69
CA HIS A 32 -0.21 -5.55 -15.58
C HIS A 32 -0.38 -6.94 -16.21
N SER A 33 0.56 -7.87 -16.02
CA SER A 33 0.40 -9.23 -16.56
C SER A 33 1.05 -10.30 -15.69
N THR A 34 0.37 -11.44 -15.55
CA THR A 34 0.90 -12.67 -14.95
C THR A 34 2.11 -13.24 -15.71
N ARG A 35 2.42 -12.70 -16.90
CA ARG A 35 3.48 -13.17 -17.81
C ARG A 35 4.71 -12.24 -17.84
N CYS A 36 4.70 -11.13 -17.11
CA CYS A 36 5.83 -10.20 -17.04
C CYS A 36 6.91 -10.72 -16.07
N ALA A 37 7.62 -11.76 -16.51
CA ALA A 37 8.85 -12.22 -15.88
C ALA A 37 10.02 -11.24 -16.07
N ASP A 38 9.88 -10.26 -16.97
CA ASP A 38 10.85 -9.19 -17.18
C ASP A 38 10.51 -7.98 -16.32
N LYS A 39 11.52 -7.48 -15.60
CA LYS A 39 11.49 -6.30 -14.70
C LYS A 39 10.97 -4.99 -15.34
N ARG A 40 10.65 -5.00 -16.64
CA ARG A 40 10.02 -3.88 -17.38
C ARG A 40 8.51 -3.77 -17.19
N GLY A 41 7.86 -4.74 -16.54
CA GLY A 41 6.40 -4.76 -16.38
C GLY A 41 5.89 -4.38 -14.99
N VAL A 42 6.72 -3.72 -14.17
CA VAL A 42 6.34 -3.23 -12.84
C VAL A 42 6.22 -1.72 -12.89
N ASP A 43 5.01 -1.22 -12.65
CA ASP A 43 4.72 0.20 -12.54
C ASP A 43 4.76 0.62 -11.07
N ASP A 44 5.59 1.62 -10.78
CA ASP A 44 5.73 2.20 -9.45
C ASP A 44 4.84 3.43 -9.32
N HIS A 45 3.91 3.39 -8.37
CA HIS A 45 3.05 4.50 -8.01
C HIS A 45 3.52 5.13 -6.69
N HIS A 46 3.99 6.37 -6.76
CA HIS A 46 4.40 7.14 -5.58
C HIS A 46 3.28 8.04 -5.10
N ILE A 47 2.86 7.85 -3.85
CA ILE A 47 1.81 8.64 -3.22
C ILE A 47 2.39 9.32 -1.99
N VAL A 48 2.59 10.63 -2.10
CA VAL A 48 3.06 11.46 -0.99
C VAL A 48 1.88 11.98 -0.18
N MET A 49 1.90 11.75 1.12
CA MET A 49 0.82 12.12 2.03
C MET A 49 1.35 12.53 3.42
N THR A 50 0.53 13.20 4.23
CA THR A 50 0.87 13.42 5.65
C THR A 50 0.65 12.15 6.46
N ARG A 51 1.13 12.12 7.70
CA ARG A 51 0.92 10.97 8.62
C ARG A 51 -0.57 10.76 8.93
N GLU A 52 -1.33 11.84 9.02
CA GLU A 52 -2.77 11.83 9.27
C GLU A 52 -3.52 11.26 8.07
N GLN A 53 -3.15 11.67 6.85
CA GLN A 53 -3.71 11.11 5.62
C GLN A 53 -3.38 9.63 5.47
N ALA A 54 -2.16 9.22 5.82
CA ALA A 54 -1.76 7.81 5.84
C ALA A 54 -2.60 6.99 6.83
N ALA A 55 -2.91 7.54 8.01
CA ALA A 55 -3.76 6.89 8.99
C ALA A 55 -5.20 6.71 8.48
N VAL A 56 -5.76 7.71 7.80
CA VAL A 56 -7.08 7.61 7.15
C VAL A 56 -7.08 6.54 6.07
N LEU A 57 -6.04 6.52 5.21
CA LEU A 57 -5.89 5.50 4.18
C LEU A 57 -5.79 4.09 4.78
N ALA A 58 -4.95 3.89 5.79
CA ALA A 58 -4.80 2.61 6.47
C ALA A 58 -6.12 2.12 7.06
N ASN A 59 -6.87 3.00 7.74
CA ASN A 59 -8.18 2.68 8.30
C ASN A 59 -9.19 2.29 7.22
N TYR A 60 -9.18 2.98 6.07
CA TYR A 60 -10.04 2.63 4.95
C TYR A 60 -9.70 1.24 4.40
N LEU A 61 -8.41 0.93 4.20
CA LEU A 61 -7.95 -0.36 3.72
C LEU A 61 -8.31 -1.51 4.69
N PHE A 62 -8.20 -1.29 6.01
CA PHE A 62 -8.68 -2.26 7.00
C PHE A 62 -10.18 -2.51 6.89
N LYS A 63 -10.99 -1.45 6.79
CA LYS A 63 -12.45 -1.58 6.64
C LYS A 63 -12.84 -2.35 5.38
N VAL A 64 -12.23 -2.04 4.23
CA VAL A 64 -12.52 -2.71 2.94
C VAL A 64 -12.06 -4.16 2.93
N SER A 65 -10.93 -4.47 3.57
CA SER A 65 -10.41 -5.85 3.61
C SER A 65 -11.10 -6.74 4.67
N GLY A 66 -11.96 -6.17 5.51
CA GLY A 66 -12.54 -6.88 6.67
C GLY A 66 -11.51 -7.24 7.73
N GLN A 67 -10.28 -6.73 7.63
CA GLN A 67 -9.20 -6.97 8.58
C GLN A 67 -9.24 -5.91 9.68
N SER A 68 -8.84 -6.30 10.89
CA SER A 68 -8.61 -5.34 11.98
C SER A 68 -7.15 -4.88 11.98
N ALA A 69 -6.90 -3.64 12.40
CA ALA A 69 -5.55 -3.16 12.66
C ALA A 69 -4.82 -4.14 13.60
N PRO A 70 -3.58 -4.56 13.27
CA PRO A 70 -2.84 -5.50 14.10
C PRO A 70 -2.71 -4.92 15.51
N ARG A 71 -3.23 -5.65 16.50
CA ARG A 71 -3.02 -5.30 17.91
C ARG A 71 -1.52 -5.30 18.16
N GLN A 72 -0.95 -4.16 18.52
CA GLN A 72 0.41 -4.13 19.06
C GLN A 72 0.40 -5.04 20.29
N ARG A 73 0.99 -6.24 20.17
CA ARG A 73 1.26 -7.10 21.32
C ARG A 73 2.18 -6.29 22.22
N GLY A 74 1.61 -5.76 23.31
CA GLY A 74 2.34 -4.96 24.29
C GLY A 74 3.55 -5.76 24.77
N ARG A 75 4.67 -5.06 24.99
CA ARG A 75 5.96 -5.65 25.43
C ARG A 75 5.85 -6.46 26.73
N LEU A 76 4.72 -6.36 27.46
CA LEU A 76 4.38 -7.13 28.65
C LEU A 76 4.08 -8.61 28.36
N ALA A 77 3.70 -8.98 27.13
CA ALA A 77 3.49 -10.38 26.76
C ALA A 77 4.80 -11.21 26.73
N ARG A 78 5.96 -10.53 26.83
CA ARG A 78 7.29 -11.16 26.84
C ARG A 78 7.79 -11.51 28.25
N TRP A 79 7.07 -11.11 29.30
CA TRP A 79 7.44 -11.37 30.70
C TRP A 79 6.73 -12.58 31.32
N PHE A 80 5.68 -13.09 30.65
CA PHE A 80 4.90 -14.26 31.10
C PHE A 80 5.01 -15.46 30.13
N ALA A 81 6.08 -15.52 29.33
CA ALA A 81 6.37 -16.61 28.39
C ALA A 81 7.64 -17.35 28.82
#